data_AF-A0A6J1V4N6-F1
#
_entry.id   AF-A0A6J1V4N6-F1
#
_cell.length_a   1.000
_cell.length_b   1.000
_cell.length_c   1.000
_cell.angle_alpha   90.00
_cell.angle_beta   90.00
_cell.angle_gamma   90.00
#
_symmetry.space_group_name_H-M   'P 1'
#
loop_
_entity.id
_entity.type
_entity.pdbx_description
1 polymer ?
#
loop_
_entity_poly.entity_id
_entity_poly.type
_entity_poly.pdbx_seq_one_letter_code
_entity_poly.pdbx_strand_id
1 'polypeptide(L)'
;MQHEPDAILKGWLQREVRGGIKKPWLRPRKYWFVLTEDSLDYYSGCEVTAQRLGSLVLTSLCSVLWPDKQTYKETGYWAVTVFGRKHCYRLYTEHLNEAVHWVCALQKVIISKAPLQTPTQLLMHDIEENHNSPEILDQIYRNNPILRYTAGPIYAPLLPFPYAAQGGQGYAGLRDEAVKLFHSLQQLEELQDPILLMQGVLQTCHDLPALVDEIFCQLVKQTTEPPIPGAPTDLRYWQLLVCMSYTFIPSVPILCYLNLHLQRMEKLFPRSAVTHYGHLITQALHKSIGRECVPSLDEIATLIGSQEIPHSTHCPGTTTCYVAITSNVTAQKPYPRCLKN
;
A
#
# COMPACT_ATOMS: atom_id res chain seq x y z
N MET A 1 -7.84 38.05 -23.44
CA MET A 1 -6.43 37.87 -23.03
C MET A 1 -6.36 36.55 -22.29
N GLN A 2 -5.91 35.49 -22.97
CA GLN A 2 -5.69 34.20 -22.30
C GLN A 2 -4.43 34.35 -21.46
N HIS A 3 -4.57 34.20 -20.15
CA HIS A 3 -3.46 34.16 -19.21
C HIS A 3 -2.52 33.04 -19.68
N GLU A 4 -1.32 33.38 -20.18
CA GLU A 4 -0.26 32.37 -20.23
C GLU A 4 -0.02 31.93 -18.79
N PRO A 5 -0.09 30.63 -18.48
CA PRO A 5 0.32 30.16 -17.17
C PRO A 5 1.79 30.53 -16.97
N ASP A 6 2.12 31.10 -15.80
CA ASP A 6 3.48 31.48 -15.45
C ASP A 6 4.39 30.25 -15.53
N ALA A 7 5.18 30.20 -16.60
CA ALA A 7 6.02 29.06 -16.87
C ALA A 7 7.30 29.14 -16.06
N ILE A 8 7.59 28.07 -15.35
CA ILE A 8 8.79 27.90 -14.53
C ILE A 8 9.99 27.61 -15.43
N LEU A 9 9.79 26.74 -16.43
CA LEU A 9 10.82 26.34 -17.37
C LEU A 9 10.20 26.06 -18.74
N LYS A 10 10.85 26.55 -19.79
CA LYS A 10 10.48 26.30 -21.19
C LYS A 10 11.72 25.85 -21.94
N GLY A 11 11.57 24.93 -22.88
CA GLY A 11 12.71 24.49 -23.68
C GLY A 11 12.37 23.40 -24.68
N TRP A 12 13.23 23.22 -25.67
CA TRP A 12 13.09 22.15 -26.63
C TRP A 12 13.68 20.86 -26.08
N LEU A 13 12.86 19.84 -25.93
CA LEU A 13 13.32 18.49 -25.59
C LEU A 13 12.87 17.50 -26.66
N GLN A 14 13.59 16.41 -26.72
CA GLN A 14 13.25 15.30 -27.59
C GLN A 14 12.41 14.27 -26.84
N ARG A 15 11.43 13.67 -27.52
CA ARG A 15 10.60 12.59 -26.98
C ARG A 15 10.39 11.52 -28.06
N GLU A 16 10.42 10.26 -27.63
CA GLU A 16 10.10 9.14 -28.51
C GLU A 16 8.60 9.13 -28.87
N VAL A 17 8.32 8.90 -30.15
CA VAL A 17 6.99 8.46 -30.59
C VAL A 17 7.08 6.95 -30.75
N ARG A 18 6.14 6.19 -30.17
CA ARG A 18 5.98 4.76 -30.46
C ARG A 18 5.70 4.60 -31.96
N GLY A 19 6.74 4.33 -32.75
CA GLY A 19 6.64 4.03 -34.16
C GLY A 19 6.39 2.54 -34.34
N GLY A 20 5.27 2.16 -34.97
CA GLY A 20 4.92 0.76 -35.19
C GLY A 20 5.99 -0.02 -35.96
N ILE A 21 6.28 -1.23 -35.46
CA ILE A 21 6.84 -2.50 -36.02
C ILE A 21 7.97 -2.45 -37.10
N LYS A 22 8.23 -1.37 -37.85
CA LYS A 22 9.09 -1.42 -39.05
C LYS A 22 10.38 -0.60 -39.03
N LYS A 23 10.80 0.03 -37.93
CA LYS A 23 12.14 0.66 -37.85
C LYS A 23 12.77 0.50 -36.45
N PRO A 24 13.98 -0.09 -36.32
CA PRO A 24 14.65 -0.26 -35.01
C PRO A 24 15.29 1.03 -34.46
N TRP A 25 15.37 2.09 -35.27
CA TRP A 25 16.00 3.35 -34.88
C TRP A 25 14.93 4.38 -34.57
N LEU A 26 14.61 4.52 -33.29
CA LEU A 26 13.81 5.62 -32.74
C LEU A 26 14.49 6.94 -33.12
N ARG A 27 13.89 7.74 -34.01
CA ARG A 27 14.31 9.14 -34.17
C ARG A 27 13.56 9.97 -33.13
N PRO A 28 14.23 10.53 -32.13
CA PRO A 28 13.57 11.37 -31.14
C PRO A 28 12.96 12.58 -31.85
N ARG A 29 11.66 12.85 -31.66
CA ARG A 29 11.03 14.07 -32.19
C ARG A 29 11.21 15.19 -31.18
N LYS A 30 11.57 16.36 -31.68
CA LYS A 30 11.75 17.57 -30.87
C LYS A 30 10.40 18.26 -30.67
N TYR A 31 10.06 18.58 -29.42
CA TYR A 31 8.85 19.30 -29.04
C TYR A 31 9.20 20.43 -28.08
N TRP A 32 8.35 21.46 -28.04
CA TRP A 32 8.51 22.56 -27.09
C TRP A 32 7.81 22.19 -25.79
N PHE A 33 8.57 22.03 -24.71
CA PHE A 33 8.05 21.71 -23.39
C PHE A 33 7.89 22.97 -22.55
N VAL A 34 6.82 23.00 -21.77
CA VAL A 34 6.51 24.07 -20.83
C VAL A 34 6.16 23.41 -19.50
N LEU A 35 7.00 23.66 -18.49
CA LEU A 35 6.74 23.32 -17.10
C LEU A 35 6.07 24.50 -16.42
N THR A 36 4.89 24.26 -15.87
CA THR A 36 4.17 25.19 -14.99
C THR A 36 4.16 24.63 -13.57
N GLU A 37 3.55 25.35 -12.63
CA GLU A 37 3.32 24.80 -11.29
C GLU A 37 2.48 23.52 -11.33
N ASP A 38 1.56 23.37 -12.28
CA ASP A 38 0.57 22.27 -12.29
C ASP A 38 0.84 21.16 -13.28
N SER A 39 1.64 21.40 -14.32
CA SER A 39 1.77 20.46 -15.43
C SER A 39 3.07 20.58 -16.19
N LEU A 40 3.48 19.46 -16.78
CA LEU A 40 4.45 19.41 -17.86
C LEU A 40 3.72 19.21 -19.19
N ASP A 41 3.60 20.30 -19.95
CA ASP A 41 2.93 20.34 -21.24
C ASP A 41 3.94 20.31 -22.38
N TYR A 42 3.54 19.78 -23.54
CA TYR A 42 4.34 19.89 -24.75
C TYR A 42 3.51 20.28 -25.97
N TYR A 43 4.15 21.05 -26.84
CA TYR A 43 3.53 21.76 -27.95
C TYR A 43 4.25 21.42 -29.26
N SER A 44 3.56 21.64 -30.38
CA SER A 44 4.11 21.48 -31.72
C SER A 44 5.25 22.47 -32.03
N GLY A 45 5.30 23.60 -31.32
CA GLY A 45 6.31 24.66 -31.47
C GLY A 45 6.32 25.61 -30.28
N CYS A 46 7.18 26.62 -30.32
CA CYS A 46 7.35 27.62 -29.26
C CYS A 46 6.48 28.88 -29.41
N GLU A 47 5.74 28.99 -30.52
CA GLU A 47 4.89 30.14 -30.80
C GLU A 47 3.61 30.10 -29.96
N VAL A 48 3.02 31.27 -29.70
CA VAL A 48 1.79 31.41 -28.89
C VAL A 48 0.61 30.65 -29.52
N THR A 49 0.60 30.51 -30.84
CA THR A 49 -0.42 29.77 -31.61
C THR A 49 -0.15 28.27 -31.71
N ALA A 50 0.96 27.78 -31.13
CA ALA A 50 1.34 26.39 -31.24
C ALA A 50 0.31 25.47 -30.56
N GLN A 51 0.02 24.35 -31.21
CA GLN A 51 -0.94 23.38 -30.71
C GLN A 51 -0.35 22.62 -29.51
N ARG A 52 -1.09 22.57 -28.39
CA ARG A 52 -0.76 21.66 -27.28
C ARG A 52 -1.02 20.22 -27.70
N LEU A 53 0.01 19.40 -27.67
CA LEU A 53 -0.04 18.00 -28.09
C LEU A 53 -0.27 17.03 -26.93
N GLY A 54 0.06 17.44 -25.71
CA GLY A 54 -0.29 16.67 -24.51
C GLY A 54 0.14 17.38 -23.23
N SER A 55 -0.34 16.82 -22.12
CA SER A 55 -0.17 17.38 -20.78
C SER A 55 0.02 16.26 -19.77
N LEU A 56 0.98 16.45 -18.86
CA LEU A 56 1.18 15.59 -17.70
C LEU A 56 0.93 16.43 -16.45
N VAL A 57 -0.20 16.18 -15.78
CA VAL A 57 -0.56 16.85 -14.52
C VAL A 57 0.41 16.39 -13.42
N LEU A 58 1.00 17.36 -12.74
CA LEU A 58 1.96 17.15 -11.66
C LEU A 58 1.23 17.10 -10.31
N THR A 59 1.46 16.01 -9.59
CA THR A 59 0.92 15.78 -8.24
C THR A 59 2.07 15.36 -7.34
N SER A 60 1.85 15.33 -6.03
CA SER A 60 2.83 14.81 -5.06
C SER A 60 3.17 13.33 -5.24
N LEU A 61 2.36 12.56 -6.00
CA LEU A 61 2.68 11.17 -6.37
C LEU A 61 3.51 11.03 -7.65
N CYS A 62 3.73 12.13 -8.37
CA CYS A 62 4.65 12.12 -9.50
C CYS A 62 6.07 11.78 -9.04
N SER A 63 6.83 11.17 -9.94
CA SER A 63 8.23 10.85 -9.67
C SER A 63 9.05 11.23 -10.89
N VAL A 64 10.26 11.74 -10.66
CA VAL A 64 11.20 12.03 -11.72
C VAL A 64 12.49 11.26 -11.48
N LEU A 65 12.98 10.60 -12.53
CA LEU A 65 14.27 9.92 -12.50
C LEU A 65 15.35 10.84 -13.05
N TRP A 66 16.48 10.84 -12.34
CA TRP A 66 17.68 11.56 -12.71
C TRP A 66 18.30 10.99 -13.98
N PRO A 67 18.97 11.83 -14.79
CA PRO A 67 19.72 11.35 -15.94
C PRO A 67 20.83 10.41 -15.51
N ASP A 68 20.86 9.23 -16.11
CA ASP A 68 21.83 8.18 -15.81
C ASP A 68 22.84 7.99 -16.96
N LYS A 69 24.07 7.61 -16.59
CA LYS A 69 25.18 7.45 -17.55
C LYS A 69 25.00 6.24 -18.47
N GLN A 70 24.23 5.24 -18.06
CA GLN A 70 24.02 4.04 -18.85
C GLN A 70 23.14 4.37 -20.07
N THR A 71 22.02 5.06 -19.87
CA THR A 71 21.17 5.55 -20.96
C THR A 71 21.96 6.40 -21.96
N TYR A 72 22.85 7.28 -21.49
CA TYR A 72 23.68 8.09 -22.38
C TYR A 72 24.64 7.24 -23.22
N LYS A 73 25.30 6.24 -22.63
CA LYS A 73 26.19 5.33 -23.36
C LYS A 73 25.46 4.54 -24.45
N GLU A 74 24.22 4.16 -24.19
CA GLU A 74 23.41 3.36 -25.12
C GLU A 74 22.79 4.19 -26.24
N THR A 75 22.38 5.43 -25.96
CA THR A 75 21.55 6.25 -26.87
C THR A 75 22.24 7.49 -27.41
N GLY A 76 23.32 7.96 -26.78
CA GLY A 76 23.93 9.27 -27.04
C GLY A 76 23.18 10.46 -26.43
N TYR A 77 22.08 10.23 -25.70
CA TYR A 77 21.26 11.27 -25.09
C TYR A 77 21.11 11.08 -23.58
N TRP A 78 21.06 12.19 -22.85
CA TRP A 78 20.67 12.22 -21.45
C TRP A 78 19.15 12.16 -21.35
N ALA A 79 18.64 11.26 -20.51
CA ALA A 79 17.21 11.04 -20.37
C ALA A 79 16.69 11.56 -19.02
N VAL A 80 15.54 12.23 -19.05
CA VAL A 80 14.76 12.60 -17.87
C VAL A 80 13.42 11.89 -17.97
N THR A 81 13.10 11.05 -17.00
CA THR A 81 11.84 10.29 -17.01
C THR A 81 10.90 10.80 -15.93
N VAL A 82 9.73 11.31 -16.34
CA VAL A 82 8.68 11.81 -15.44
C VAL A 82 7.51 10.83 -15.45
N PHE A 83 7.20 10.28 -14.29
CA PHE A 83 6.09 9.37 -14.08
C PHE A 83 4.90 10.16 -13.51
N GLY A 84 3.83 10.22 -14.29
CA GLY A 84 2.53 10.71 -13.87
C GLY A 84 1.49 9.59 -13.79
N ARG A 85 0.27 9.94 -13.39
CA ARG A 85 -0.82 8.97 -13.16
C ARG A 85 -1.14 8.09 -14.37
N LYS A 86 -1.22 8.71 -15.54
CA LYS A 86 -1.62 8.05 -16.81
C LYS A 86 -0.48 7.98 -17.82
N HIS A 87 0.52 8.84 -17.67
CA HIS A 87 1.53 9.07 -18.67
C HIS A 87 2.91 9.03 -18.03
N CYS A 88 3.84 8.37 -18.72
CA CYS A 88 5.26 8.44 -18.43
C CYS A 88 5.92 9.16 -19.61
N TYR A 89 6.56 10.29 -19.33
CA TYR A 89 7.30 11.06 -20.32
C TYR A 89 8.79 10.79 -20.15
N ARG A 90 9.39 10.17 -21.16
CA ARG A 90 10.84 10.04 -21.27
C ARG A 90 11.35 11.11 -22.23
N LEU A 91 12.05 12.09 -21.67
CA LEU A 91 12.53 13.29 -22.35
C LEU A 91 14.03 13.14 -22.57
N TYR A 92 14.53 13.63 -23.70
CA TYR A 92 15.91 13.48 -24.10
C TYR A 92 16.54 14.83 -24.47
N THR A 93 17.81 14.99 -24.12
CA THR A 93 18.66 16.11 -24.54
C THR A 93 20.11 15.62 -24.74
N GLU A 94 20.88 16.33 -25.57
CA GLU A 94 22.29 16.07 -25.82
C GLU A 94 23.18 16.52 -24.65
N HIS A 95 22.68 17.42 -23.80
CA HIS A 95 23.48 18.08 -22.77
C HIS A 95 23.06 17.69 -21.35
N LEU A 96 24.02 17.21 -20.56
CA LEU A 96 23.79 16.79 -19.17
C LEU A 96 23.25 17.94 -18.30
N ASN A 97 23.81 19.14 -18.46
CA ASN A 97 23.40 20.32 -17.69
C ASN A 97 21.92 20.68 -17.93
N GLU A 98 21.43 20.56 -19.16
CA GLU A 98 20.02 20.75 -19.49
C GLU A 98 19.16 19.67 -18.85
N ALA A 99 19.54 18.39 -18.94
CA ALA A 99 18.80 17.29 -18.30
C ALA A 99 18.70 17.48 -16.78
N VAL A 100 19.81 17.84 -16.13
CA VAL A 100 19.86 18.13 -14.70
C VAL A 100 18.98 19.33 -14.35
N HIS A 101 19.01 20.40 -15.15
CA HIS A 101 18.16 21.58 -14.93
C HIS A 101 16.67 21.22 -14.97
N TRP A 102 16.25 20.42 -15.96
CA TRP A 102 14.87 19.94 -16.06
C TRP A 102 14.47 19.05 -14.87
N VAL A 103 15.31 18.07 -14.48
CA VAL A 103 15.01 17.21 -13.31
C VAL A 103 14.87 18.04 -12.04
N CYS A 104 15.78 18.97 -11.79
CA CYS A 104 15.72 19.84 -10.62
C CYS A 104 14.43 20.68 -10.59
N ALA A 105 14.04 21.28 -11.73
CA ALA A 105 12.82 22.06 -11.83
C ALA A 105 11.56 21.20 -11.61
N LEU A 106 11.50 20.02 -12.23
CA LEU A 106 10.40 19.06 -12.05
C LEU A 106 10.31 18.56 -10.61
N GLN A 107 11.43 18.17 -10.02
CA GLN A 107 11.50 17.69 -8.64
C GLN A 107 11.04 18.78 -7.67
N LYS A 108 11.44 20.04 -7.90
CA LYS A 108 11.00 21.19 -7.08
C LYS A 108 9.49 21.35 -7.13
N VAL A 109 8.88 21.29 -8.32
CA VAL A 109 7.42 21.39 -8.49
C VAL A 109 6.69 20.21 -7.83
N ILE A 110 7.20 18.98 -7.99
CA ILE A 110 6.58 17.79 -7.41
C ILE A 110 6.60 17.84 -5.87
N ILE A 111 7.74 18.20 -5.27
CA ILE A 111 7.88 18.30 -3.80
C ILE A 111 7.02 19.43 -3.22
N SER A 112 6.79 20.51 -3.97
CA SER A 112 5.95 21.62 -3.49
C SER A 112 4.45 21.30 -3.53
N LYS A 113 4.03 20.18 -4.13
CA LYS A 113 2.61 19.80 -4.15
C LYS A 113 2.16 19.28 -2.79
N ALA A 114 0.95 19.69 -2.40
CA ALA A 114 0.28 19.10 -1.25
C ALA A 114 0.19 17.57 -1.41
N PRO A 115 0.39 16.79 -0.32
CA PRO A 115 0.21 15.34 -0.34
C PRO A 115 -1.18 14.95 -0.86
N LEU A 116 -1.21 14.10 -1.88
CA LEU A 116 -2.45 13.61 -2.46
C LEU A 116 -3.05 12.59 -1.51
N GLN A 117 -4.27 12.85 -1.06
CA GLN A 117 -5.05 11.90 -0.26
C GLN A 117 -5.89 10.99 -1.15
N THR A 118 -5.90 9.70 -0.85
CA THR A 118 -6.80 8.75 -1.52
C THR A 118 -8.22 8.85 -0.95
N PRO A 119 -9.25 8.37 -1.68
CA PRO A 119 -10.59 8.29 -1.13
C PRO A 119 -10.66 7.52 0.19
N THR A 120 -9.88 6.44 0.33
CA THR A 120 -9.78 5.68 1.59
C THR A 120 -9.27 6.54 2.74
N GLN A 121 -8.21 7.33 2.54
CA GLN A 121 -7.66 8.19 3.59
C GLN A 121 -8.62 9.29 4.02
N LEU A 122 -9.34 9.90 3.07
CA LEU A 122 -10.38 10.90 3.38
C LEU A 122 -11.49 10.27 4.23
N LEU A 123 -11.96 9.10 3.84
CA LEU A 123 -13.02 8.40 4.56
C LEU A 123 -12.58 7.88 5.92
N MET A 124 -11.31 7.50 6.10
CA MET A 124 -10.76 7.16 7.41
C MET A 124 -10.83 8.34 8.37
N HIS A 125 -10.50 9.54 7.89
CA HIS A 125 -10.63 10.78 8.66
C HIS A 125 -12.10 11.07 8.99
N ASP A 126 -13.01 10.94 8.01
CA ASP A 126 -14.45 11.11 8.26
C ASP A 126 -14.98 10.13 9.32
N ILE A 127 -14.50 8.89 9.33
CA ILE A 127 -14.85 7.88 10.34
C ILE A 127 -14.32 8.25 11.71
N GLU A 128 -13.07 8.73 11.79
CA GLU A 128 -12.46 9.20 13.03
C GLU A 128 -13.21 10.40 13.61
N GLU A 129 -13.58 11.39 12.79
CA GLU A 129 -14.35 12.54 13.24
C GLU A 129 -15.76 12.16 13.72
N ASN A 130 -16.38 11.15 13.12
CA ASN A 130 -17.76 10.76 13.37
C ASN A 130 -17.90 9.47 14.20
N HIS A 131 -16.85 9.02 14.89
CA HIS A 131 -16.84 7.72 15.61
C HIS A 131 -17.93 7.57 16.69
N ASN A 132 -18.45 8.69 17.22
CA ASN A 132 -19.51 8.71 18.22
C ASN A 132 -20.94 8.74 17.62
N SER A 133 -21.08 8.80 16.30
CA SER A 133 -22.34 9.00 15.59
C SER A 133 -22.67 7.78 14.70
N PRO A 134 -23.32 6.73 15.24
CA PRO A 134 -23.51 5.47 14.52
C PRO A 134 -24.31 5.63 13.21
N GLU A 135 -25.29 6.53 13.18
CA GLU A 135 -26.08 6.79 11.97
C GLU A 135 -25.23 7.37 10.83
N ILE A 136 -24.28 8.25 11.16
CA ILE A 136 -23.36 8.85 10.19
C ILE A 136 -22.39 7.79 9.69
N LEU A 137 -21.81 6.99 10.60
CA LEU A 137 -20.90 5.90 10.23
C LEU A 137 -21.56 4.90 9.27
N ASP A 138 -22.80 4.48 9.58
CA ASP A 138 -23.55 3.58 8.71
C ASP A 138 -23.80 4.18 7.32
N GLN A 139 -24.05 5.48 7.25
CA GLN A 139 -24.20 6.18 5.98
C GLN A 139 -22.87 6.27 5.21
N ILE A 140 -21.75 6.52 5.89
CA ILE A 140 -20.41 6.53 5.31
C ILE A 140 -20.11 5.16 4.69
N TYR A 141 -20.23 4.07 5.44
CA TYR A 141 -19.95 2.73 4.92
C TYR A 141 -20.89 2.36 3.77
N ARG A 142 -22.21 2.60 3.92
CA ARG A 142 -23.22 2.31 2.89
C ARG A 142 -22.91 3.01 1.57
N ASN A 143 -22.54 4.29 1.61
CA ASN A 143 -22.27 5.10 0.41
C ASN A 143 -20.91 4.84 -0.22
N ASN A 144 -19.98 4.22 0.49
CA ASN A 144 -18.60 4.07 0.05
C ASN A 144 -18.18 2.59 0.00
N PRO A 145 -18.50 1.86 -1.09
CA PRO A 145 -18.08 0.47 -1.27
C PRO A 145 -16.56 0.24 -1.19
N ILE A 146 -15.75 1.29 -1.38
CA ILE A 146 -14.28 1.20 -1.22
C ILE A 146 -13.87 0.77 0.20
N LEU A 147 -14.69 1.04 1.23
CA LEU A 147 -14.43 0.68 2.62
C LEU A 147 -14.88 -0.73 3.02
N ARG A 148 -15.69 -1.39 2.19
CA ARG A 148 -16.38 -2.63 2.54
C ARG A 148 -15.92 -3.81 1.69
N TYR A 149 -16.30 -5.01 2.10
CA TYR A 149 -16.00 -6.23 1.39
C TYR A 149 -16.30 -6.13 -0.11
N THR A 150 -15.43 -6.71 -0.92
CA THR A 150 -15.67 -6.93 -2.35
C THR A 150 -15.14 -8.29 -2.78
N ALA A 151 -15.93 -9.01 -3.56
CA ALA A 151 -15.50 -10.21 -4.27
C ALA A 151 -14.75 -9.87 -5.58
N GLY A 152 -14.96 -8.67 -6.12
CA GLY A 152 -14.26 -8.19 -7.32
C GLY A 152 -12.84 -7.69 -7.02
N PRO A 153 -11.95 -7.63 -8.01
CA PRO A 153 -10.58 -7.14 -7.82
C PRO A 153 -10.56 -5.64 -7.54
N ILE A 154 -9.48 -5.16 -6.93
CA ILE A 154 -9.11 -3.74 -6.95
C ILE A 154 -8.17 -3.46 -8.13
N TYR A 155 -8.26 -2.26 -8.71
CA TYR A 155 -7.41 -1.85 -9.84
C TYR A 155 -6.37 -0.80 -9.46
N ALA A 156 -6.39 -0.35 -8.20
CA ALA A 156 -5.43 0.57 -7.63
C ALA A 156 -5.34 0.33 -6.13
N PRO A 157 -4.18 0.64 -5.51
CA PRO A 157 -4.03 0.57 -4.07
C PRO A 157 -5.01 1.50 -3.33
N LEU A 158 -5.36 1.15 -2.10
CA LEU A 158 -6.20 1.96 -1.23
C LEU A 158 -5.45 3.20 -0.70
N LEU A 159 -4.13 3.10 -0.54
CA LEU A 159 -3.24 4.16 -0.06
C LEU A 159 -2.39 4.77 -1.19
N PRO A 160 -1.87 5.99 -0.99
CA PRO A 160 -1.09 6.67 -2.02
C PRO A 160 0.33 6.11 -2.11
N PHE A 161 0.74 5.73 -3.32
CA PHE A 161 2.12 5.36 -3.64
C PHE A 161 2.62 6.22 -4.83
N PRO A 162 3.89 6.68 -4.79
CA PRO A 162 4.50 7.34 -5.94
C PRO A 162 4.43 6.48 -7.20
N TYR A 163 4.24 7.09 -8.37
CA TYR A 163 4.01 6.36 -9.62
C TYR A 163 5.22 5.55 -10.09
N ALA A 164 6.44 5.88 -9.64
CA ALA A 164 7.66 5.13 -9.94
C ALA A 164 8.22 4.37 -8.72
N ALA A 165 7.42 4.16 -7.67
CA ALA A 165 7.89 3.46 -6.48
C ALA A 165 8.25 2.00 -6.81
N GLN A 166 9.53 1.67 -6.69
CA GLN A 166 10.08 0.35 -7.00
C GLN A 166 9.86 -0.62 -5.84
N GLY A 167 9.64 -1.90 -6.15
CA GLY A 167 9.57 -2.98 -5.15
C GLY A 167 10.91 -3.65 -4.83
N GLY A 168 12.07 -3.08 -5.19
CA GLY A 168 13.35 -3.76 -4.94
C GLY A 168 13.54 -5.05 -5.78
N GLN A 169 14.49 -5.91 -5.39
CA GLN A 169 14.86 -7.08 -6.18
C GLN A 169 13.77 -8.16 -6.15
N GLY A 170 13.24 -8.52 -7.32
CA GLY A 170 12.28 -9.62 -7.49
C GLY A 170 10.80 -9.21 -7.51
N TYR A 171 10.48 -8.00 -7.06
CA TYR A 171 9.11 -7.48 -7.04
C TYR A 171 8.84 -6.45 -8.15
N ALA A 172 7.58 -6.28 -8.54
CA ALA A 172 7.15 -5.20 -9.42
C ALA A 172 7.09 -3.86 -8.65
N GLY A 173 6.53 -2.81 -9.26
CA GLY A 173 6.32 -1.54 -8.55
C GLY A 173 5.34 -1.70 -7.38
N LEU A 174 5.49 -0.89 -6.31
CA LEU A 174 4.67 -1.01 -5.10
C LEU A 174 3.16 -1.00 -5.39
N ARG A 175 2.72 -0.22 -6.37
CA ARG A 175 1.32 -0.15 -6.79
C ARG A 175 0.82 -1.48 -7.37
N ASP A 176 1.65 -2.15 -8.15
CA ASP A 176 1.32 -3.44 -8.74
C ASP A 176 1.33 -4.54 -7.68
N GLU A 177 2.31 -4.52 -6.78
CA GLU A 177 2.38 -5.46 -5.66
C GLU A 177 1.21 -5.31 -4.68
N ALA A 178 0.80 -4.08 -4.36
CA ALA A 178 -0.40 -3.83 -3.55
C ALA A 178 -1.67 -4.44 -4.17
N VAL A 179 -1.84 -4.32 -5.49
CA VAL A 179 -2.97 -4.90 -6.22
C VAL A 179 -2.87 -6.43 -6.28
N LYS A 180 -1.67 -6.97 -6.53
CA LYS A 180 -1.43 -8.43 -6.50
C LYS A 180 -1.71 -9.02 -5.13
N LEU A 181 -1.28 -8.36 -4.06
CA LEU A 181 -1.53 -8.80 -2.69
C LEU A 181 -3.02 -8.83 -2.40
N PHE A 182 -3.81 -7.85 -2.84
CA PHE A 182 -5.27 -7.92 -2.69
C PHE A 182 -5.86 -9.17 -3.35
N HIS A 183 -5.39 -9.52 -4.55
CA HIS A 183 -5.80 -10.76 -5.21
C HIS A 183 -5.39 -12.00 -4.39
N SER A 184 -4.18 -12.03 -3.84
CA SER A 184 -3.75 -13.08 -2.92
C SER A 184 -4.63 -13.16 -1.67
N LEU A 185 -5.06 -12.03 -1.11
CA LEU A 185 -5.99 -12.02 0.02
C LEU A 185 -7.32 -12.71 -0.36
N GLN A 186 -7.86 -12.42 -1.55
CA GLN A 186 -9.11 -13.05 -2.02
C GLN A 186 -8.98 -14.57 -2.19
N GLN A 187 -7.81 -15.08 -2.59
CA GLN A 187 -7.57 -16.52 -2.70
C GLN A 187 -7.67 -17.25 -1.34
N LEU A 188 -7.50 -16.56 -0.21
CA LEU A 188 -7.64 -17.19 1.12
C LEU A 188 -9.02 -17.81 1.32
N GLU A 189 -10.08 -17.27 0.72
CA GLU A 189 -11.45 -17.78 0.86
C GLU A 189 -11.61 -19.19 0.29
N GLU A 190 -10.82 -19.55 -0.72
CA GLU A 190 -10.94 -20.82 -1.46
C GLU A 190 -10.00 -21.92 -0.94
N LEU A 191 -9.03 -21.55 -0.08
CA LEU A 191 -7.98 -22.46 0.38
C LEU A 191 -8.40 -23.31 1.58
N GLN A 192 -8.11 -24.61 1.47
CA GLN A 192 -8.20 -25.55 2.59
C GLN A 192 -7.11 -25.26 3.64
N ASP A 193 -5.86 -25.08 3.18
CA ASP A 193 -4.72 -24.69 4.01
C ASP A 193 -4.19 -23.31 3.56
N PRO A 194 -4.44 -22.24 4.34
CA PRO A 194 -4.01 -20.88 3.97
C PRO A 194 -2.61 -20.54 4.47
N ILE A 195 -1.95 -21.40 5.27
CA ILE A 195 -0.77 -21.02 6.07
C ILE A 195 0.37 -20.53 5.16
N LEU A 196 0.65 -21.25 4.07
CA LEU A 196 1.70 -20.88 3.13
C LEU A 196 1.42 -19.53 2.45
N LEU A 197 0.17 -19.27 2.06
CA LEU A 197 -0.21 -18.01 1.44
C LEU A 197 -0.13 -16.85 2.43
N MET A 198 -0.59 -17.05 3.67
CA MET A 198 -0.44 -16.08 4.74
C MET A 198 1.04 -15.73 4.97
N GLN A 199 1.92 -16.73 5.04
CA GLN A 199 3.36 -16.49 5.17
C GLN A 199 3.92 -15.70 3.98
N GLY A 200 3.49 -16.01 2.75
CA GLY A 200 3.90 -15.26 1.55
C GLY A 200 3.49 -13.79 1.58
N VAL A 201 2.29 -13.48 2.07
CA VAL A 201 1.83 -12.08 2.27
C VAL A 201 2.69 -11.38 3.33
N LEU A 202 2.95 -12.04 4.46
CA LEU A 202 3.83 -11.49 5.50
C LEU A 202 5.24 -11.25 4.96
N GLN A 203 5.80 -12.19 4.20
CA GLN A 203 7.13 -12.04 3.61
C GLN A 203 7.19 -10.88 2.63
N THR A 204 6.16 -10.71 1.80
CA THR A 204 6.09 -9.57 0.87
C THR A 204 6.05 -8.25 1.65
N CYS A 205 5.30 -8.16 2.75
CA CYS A 205 5.26 -6.97 3.59
C CYS A 205 6.58 -6.72 4.34
N HIS A 206 7.29 -7.79 4.71
CA HIS A 206 8.61 -7.70 5.33
C HIS A 206 9.65 -7.16 4.34
N ASP A 207 9.65 -7.67 3.12
CA ASP A 207 10.56 -7.22 2.05
C ASP A 207 10.19 -5.81 1.56
N LEU A 208 8.89 -5.46 1.60
CA LEU A 208 8.32 -4.18 1.17
C LEU A 208 7.54 -3.49 2.30
N PRO A 209 8.23 -2.91 3.30
CA PRO A 209 7.57 -2.29 4.46
C PRO A 209 6.54 -1.20 4.12
N ALA A 210 6.68 -0.55 2.97
CA ALA A 210 5.73 0.43 2.46
C ALA A 210 4.32 -0.14 2.21
N LEU A 211 4.18 -1.47 2.07
CA LEU A 211 2.90 -2.15 1.85
C LEU A 211 2.17 -2.53 3.13
N VAL A 212 2.82 -2.45 4.31
CA VAL A 212 2.22 -2.88 5.58
C VAL A 212 0.89 -2.19 5.84
N ASP A 213 0.87 -0.86 5.77
CA ASP A 213 -0.34 -0.04 5.99
C ASP A 213 -1.43 -0.33 4.95
N GLU A 214 -1.04 -0.60 3.70
CA GLU A 214 -1.96 -0.97 2.62
C GLU A 214 -2.64 -2.29 2.93
N ILE A 215 -1.89 -3.31 3.38
CA ILE A 215 -2.45 -4.63 3.71
C ILE A 215 -3.34 -4.57 4.95
N PHE A 216 -3.01 -3.75 5.96
CA PHE A 216 -3.95 -3.47 7.04
C PHE A 216 -5.27 -2.88 6.52
N CYS A 217 -5.22 -1.88 5.62
CA CYS A 217 -6.42 -1.29 5.02
C CYS A 217 -7.23 -2.30 4.19
N GLN A 218 -6.55 -3.14 3.41
CA GLN A 218 -7.19 -4.17 2.58
C GLN A 218 -7.86 -5.26 3.44
N LEU A 219 -7.23 -5.68 4.53
CA LEU A 219 -7.82 -6.63 5.48
C LEU A 219 -9.04 -6.03 6.19
N VAL A 220 -8.93 -4.79 6.70
CA VAL A 220 -10.08 -4.07 7.31
C VAL A 220 -11.24 -3.94 6.30
N LYS A 221 -10.93 -3.66 5.04
CA LYS A 221 -11.93 -3.63 3.97
C LYS A 221 -12.64 -4.98 3.83
N GLN A 222 -11.89 -6.08 3.74
CA GLN A 222 -12.47 -7.42 3.57
C GLN A 222 -13.23 -7.93 4.81
N THR A 223 -12.90 -7.46 6.01
CA THR A 223 -13.62 -7.79 7.25
C THR A 223 -14.78 -6.83 7.57
N THR A 224 -15.05 -5.84 6.70
CA THR A 224 -16.16 -4.88 6.86
C THR A 224 -17.34 -5.28 5.99
N GLU A 225 -18.46 -5.65 6.63
CA GLU A 225 -19.71 -6.09 5.97
C GLU A 225 -19.51 -7.22 4.94
N PRO A 226 -18.85 -8.34 5.32
CA PRO A 226 -18.74 -9.51 4.45
C PRO A 226 -20.13 -10.12 4.17
N PRO A 227 -20.29 -10.95 3.11
CA PRO A 227 -21.59 -11.50 2.74
C PRO A 227 -22.23 -12.35 3.84
N ILE A 228 -21.41 -13.11 4.57
CA ILE A 228 -21.82 -13.91 5.73
C ILE A 228 -20.79 -13.68 6.85
N PRO A 229 -21.06 -12.74 7.77
CA PRO A 229 -20.16 -12.44 8.88
C PRO A 229 -19.87 -13.66 9.76
N GLY A 230 -18.59 -13.91 10.04
CA GLY A 230 -18.14 -15.05 10.84
C GLY A 230 -18.13 -16.39 10.10
N ALA A 231 -18.45 -16.43 8.80
CA ALA A 231 -18.24 -17.63 7.99
C ALA A 231 -16.75 -18.00 7.94
N PRO A 232 -16.40 -19.29 7.73
CA PRO A 232 -15.02 -19.72 7.65
C PRO A 232 -14.17 -18.92 6.65
N THR A 233 -14.76 -18.47 5.55
CA THR A 233 -14.11 -17.62 4.53
C THR A 233 -13.76 -16.23 5.07
N ASP A 234 -14.70 -15.57 5.75
CA ASP A 234 -14.47 -14.28 6.44
C ASP A 234 -13.39 -14.41 7.52
N LEU A 235 -13.42 -15.49 8.31
CA LEU A 235 -12.44 -15.72 9.36
C LEU A 235 -11.00 -15.85 8.85
N ARG A 236 -10.76 -16.17 7.56
CA ARG A 236 -9.41 -16.19 6.99
C ARG A 236 -8.76 -14.80 6.98
N TYR A 237 -9.55 -13.75 6.74
CA TYR A 237 -9.05 -12.38 6.79
C TYR A 237 -8.68 -11.97 8.21
N TRP A 238 -9.52 -12.32 9.19
CA TRP A 238 -9.24 -12.11 10.61
C TRP A 238 -7.97 -12.85 11.07
N GLN A 239 -7.79 -14.09 10.64
CA GLN A 239 -6.60 -14.88 10.90
C GLN A 239 -5.33 -14.22 10.38
N LEU A 240 -5.33 -13.75 9.12
CA LEU A 240 -4.19 -13.04 8.57
C LEU A 240 -3.97 -11.68 9.26
N LEU A 241 -5.05 -10.98 9.65
CA LEU A 241 -4.95 -9.73 10.39
C LEU A 241 -4.29 -9.92 11.77
N VAL A 242 -4.56 -11.04 12.46
CA VAL A 242 -3.80 -11.45 13.65
C VAL A 242 -2.32 -11.59 13.31
N CYS A 243 -1.97 -12.38 12.29
CA CYS A 243 -0.57 -12.59 11.91
C CYS A 243 0.13 -11.27 11.56
N MET A 244 -0.53 -10.37 10.83
CA MET A 244 -0.04 -9.03 10.52
C MET A 244 0.24 -8.23 11.80
N SER A 245 -0.69 -8.19 12.75
CA SER A 245 -0.55 -7.45 14.01
C SER A 245 0.50 -8.02 14.97
N TYR A 246 0.82 -9.30 14.86
CA TYR A 246 1.93 -9.92 15.58
C TYR A 246 3.29 -9.69 14.90
N THR A 247 3.32 -9.27 13.64
CA THR A 247 4.55 -9.13 12.86
C THR A 247 4.96 -7.68 12.68
N PHE A 248 4.00 -6.80 12.40
CA PHE A 248 4.23 -5.41 12.00
C PHE A 248 3.50 -4.42 12.89
N ILE A 249 3.99 -3.18 12.90
CA ILE A 249 3.35 -2.06 13.56
C ILE A 249 2.81 -1.13 12.46
N PRO A 250 1.48 -0.97 12.33
CA PRO A 250 0.90 0.00 11.41
C PRO A 250 1.25 1.43 11.82
N SER A 251 1.24 2.36 10.87
CA SER A 251 1.36 3.79 11.20
C SER A 251 0.18 4.28 12.05
N VAL A 252 0.37 5.40 12.75
CA VAL A 252 -0.64 5.93 13.70
C VAL A 252 -2.03 6.13 13.07
N PRO A 253 -2.18 6.72 11.86
CA PRO A 253 -3.50 6.84 11.23
C PRO A 253 -4.16 5.49 10.94
N ILE A 254 -3.39 4.49 10.51
CA ILE A 254 -3.91 3.14 10.24
C ILE A 254 -4.26 2.43 11.55
N LEU A 255 -3.46 2.59 12.59
CA LEU A 255 -3.74 2.06 13.92
C LEU A 255 -5.05 2.62 14.51
N CYS A 256 -5.27 3.93 14.37
CA CYS A 256 -6.53 4.57 14.78
C CYS A 256 -7.72 3.96 14.02
N TYR A 257 -7.63 3.89 12.70
CA TYR A 257 -8.67 3.30 11.86
C TYR A 257 -8.95 1.83 12.20
N LEU A 258 -7.90 1.03 12.42
CA LEU A 258 -8.03 -0.36 12.83
C LEU A 258 -8.73 -0.48 14.20
N ASN A 259 -8.36 0.33 15.19
CA ASN A 259 -9.00 0.31 16.50
C ASN A 259 -10.50 0.64 16.43
N LEU A 260 -10.87 1.66 15.63
CA LEU A 260 -12.28 1.99 15.38
C LEU A 260 -13.04 0.84 14.71
N HIS A 261 -12.41 0.17 13.74
CA HIS A 261 -12.96 -1.03 13.12
C HIS A 261 -13.19 -2.14 14.15
N LEU A 262 -12.20 -2.48 14.97
CA LEU A 262 -12.30 -3.52 16.00
C LEU A 262 -13.43 -3.23 17.00
N GLN A 263 -13.54 -1.99 17.48
CA GLN A 263 -14.61 -1.55 18.37
C GLN A 263 -15.99 -1.66 17.73
N ARG A 264 -16.12 -1.30 16.44
CA ARG A 264 -17.36 -1.47 15.68
C ARG A 264 -17.72 -2.95 15.55
N MET A 265 -16.75 -3.80 15.23
CA MET A 265 -17.01 -5.23 15.06
C MET A 265 -17.42 -5.91 16.37
N GLU A 266 -16.85 -5.49 17.50
CA GLU A 266 -17.25 -5.99 18.80
C GLU A 266 -18.69 -5.64 19.18
N LYS A 267 -19.14 -4.43 18.85
CA LYS A 267 -20.53 -4.00 19.06
C LYS A 267 -21.51 -4.77 18.17
N LEU A 268 -21.14 -5.04 16.92
CA LEU A 268 -22.01 -5.71 15.93
C LEU A 268 -22.12 -7.22 16.15
N PHE A 269 -21.02 -7.88 16.52
CA PHE A 269 -20.94 -9.34 16.65
C PHE A 269 -20.40 -9.77 18.02
N PRO A 270 -21.07 -9.40 19.12
CA PRO A 270 -20.59 -9.75 20.46
C PRO A 270 -20.52 -11.27 20.65
N ARG A 271 -19.47 -11.75 21.33
CA ARG A 271 -19.25 -13.18 21.65
C ARG A 271 -19.16 -14.09 20.41
N SER A 272 -18.57 -13.59 19.33
CA SER A 272 -18.29 -14.31 18.09
C SER A 272 -16.79 -14.60 17.91
N ALA A 273 -16.46 -15.45 16.93
CA ALA A 273 -15.06 -15.66 16.52
C ALA A 273 -14.40 -14.35 16.05
N VAL A 274 -15.17 -13.44 15.43
CA VAL A 274 -14.70 -12.10 15.03
C VAL A 274 -14.22 -11.31 16.25
N THR A 275 -15.03 -11.27 17.33
CA THR A 275 -14.62 -10.58 18.57
C THR A 275 -13.39 -11.20 19.22
N HIS A 276 -13.26 -12.53 19.16
CA HIS A 276 -12.09 -13.22 19.68
C HIS A 276 -10.82 -12.81 18.94
N TYR A 277 -10.85 -12.83 17.60
CA TYR A 277 -9.73 -12.34 16.80
C TYR A 277 -9.44 -10.86 17.03
N GLY A 278 -10.47 -10.03 17.20
CA GLY A 278 -10.29 -8.61 17.54
C GLY A 278 -9.54 -8.38 18.86
N HIS A 279 -9.78 -9.21 19.87
CA HIS A 279 -9.03 -9.18 21.13
C HIS A 279 -7.57 -9.57 20.93
N LEU A 280 -7.31 -10.64 20.16
CA LEU A 280 -5.94 -11.07 19.82
C LEU A 280 -5.16 -9.98 19.08
N ILE A 281 -5.80 -9.33 18.10
CA ILE A 281 -5.23 -8.21 17.35
C ILE A 281 -4.89 -7.05 18.29
N THR A 282 -5.84 -6.64 19.13
CA THR A 282 -5.64 -5.56 20.11
C THR A 282 -4.47 -5.87 21.05
N GLN A 283 -4.39 -7.10 21.54
CA GLN A 283 -3.29 -7.53 22.39
C GLN A 283 -1.94 -7.53 21.65
N ALA A 284 -1.91 -7.97 20.40
CA ALA A 284 -0.70 -8.02 19.59
C ALA A 284 -0.15 -6.61 19.35
N LEU A 285 -1.01 -5.65 18.98
CA LEU A 285 -0.63 -4.26 18.71
C LEU A 285 -0.06 -3.55 19.94
N HIS A 286 -0.52 -3.88 21.15
CA HIS A 286 0.05 -3.33 22.40
C HIS A 286 1.42 -3.90 22.75
N LYS A 287 1.74 -5.11 22.28
CA LYS A 287 2.95 -5.87 22.67
C LYS A 287 4.01 -5.94 21.57
N SER A 288 3.65 -5.68 20.32
CA SER A 288 4.56 -5.78 19.17
C SER A 288 5.58 -4.65 19.20
N ILE A 289 6.85 -4.99 18.98
CA ILE A 289 7.97 -4.06 18.82
C ILE A 289 8.55 -4.08 17.39
N GLY A 290 7.85 -4.75 16.46
CA GLY A 290 8.37 -5.11 15.15
C GLY A 290 9.29 -6.33 15.22
N ARG A 291 9.21 -7.19 14.21
CA ARG A 291 10.00 -8.42 14.12
C ARG A 291 11.06 -8.34 13.04
N GLU A 292 12.21 -8.97 13.31
CA GLU A 292 13.28 -9.14 12.33
C GLU A 292 12.95 -10.17 11.25
N CYS A 293 12.09 -11.14 11.56
CA CYS A 293 11.65 -12.18 10.63
C CYS A 293 10.14 -12.37 10.71
N VAL A 294 9.54 -12.79 9.61
CA VAL A 294 8.13 -13.21 9.60
C VAL A 294 7.94 -14.51 10.40
N PRO A 295 6.74 -14.74 10.97
CA PRO A 295 6.39 -15.99 11.64
C PRO A 295 6.66 -17.24 10.79
N SER A 296 7.08 -18.34 11.43
CA SER A 296 7.18 -19.65 10.76
C SER A 296 5.80 -20.25 10.46
N LEU A 297 5.73 -21.29 9.61
CA LEU A 297 4.47 -21.97 9.31
C LEU A 297 3.80 -22.53 10.58
N ASP A 298 4.57 -23.11 11.50
CA ASP A 298 4.08 -23.62 12.79
C ASP A 298 3.56 -22.50 13.70
N GLU A 299 4.24 -21.34 13.68
CA GLU A 299 3.80 -20.17 14.44
C GLU A 299 2.49 -19.62 13.88
N ILE A 300 2.37 -19.51 12.55
CA ILE A 300 1.12 -19.11 11.88
C ILE A 300 0.01 -20.12 12.23
N ALA A 301 0.26 -21.42 12.13
CA ALA A 301 -0.70 -22.46 12.49
C ALA A 301 -1.23 -22.28 13.93
N THR A 302 -0.33 -21.97 14.87
CA THR A 302 -0.67 -21.72 16.27
C THR A 302 -1.51 -20.44 16.44
N LEU A 303 -1.12 -19.36 15.77
CA LEU A 303 -1.84 -18.08 15.83
C LEU A 303 -3.26 -18.19 15.28
N ILE A 304 -3.44 -18.86 14.13
CA ILE A 304 -4.75 -18.97 13.48
C ILE A 304 -5.65 -20.03 14.15
N GLY A 305 -5.03 -21.07 14.73
CA GLY A 305 -5.69 -22.18 15.43
C GLY A 305 -6.14 -21.84 16.85
N SER A 306 -5.82 -20.65 17.37
CA SER A 306 -6.23 -20.17 18.71
C SER A 306 -7.75 -19.93 18.85
N GLN A 307 -8.61 -20.61 18.08
CA GLN A 307 -10.08 -20.53 18.09
C GLN A 307 -10.75 -21.23 19.28
N GLU A 308 -10.12 -21.39 20.44
CA GLU A 308 -10.84 -21.96 21.59
C GLU A 308 -11.88 -20.96 22.11
N ILE A 309 -13.08 -21.02 21.52
CA ILE A 309 -14.31 -20.57 22.15
C ILE A 309 -14.40 -21.38 23.45
N PRO A 310 -14.46 -20.74 24.64
CA PRO A 310 -14.54 -21.47 25.89
C PRO A 310 -15.89 -22.17 25.98
N HIS A 311 -15.93 -23.44 25.57
CA HIS A 311 -16.95 -24.36 26.04
C HIS A 311 -16.56 -24.75 27.47
N SER A 312 -17.41 -24.39 28.44
CA SER A 312 -17.23 -24.80 29.82
C SER A 312 -17.29 -26.32 29.90
N THR A 313 -16.13 -26.97 29.99
CA THR A 313 -16.03 -28.38 30.39
C THR A 313 -15.09 -28.49 31.57
N HIS A 314 -15.68 -28.71 32.73
CA HIS A 314 -15.00 -29.06 33.96
C HIS A 314 -14.45 -30.49 33.83
N CYS A 315 -13.12 -30.65 33.90
CA CYS A 315 -12.48 -31.95 34.13
C CYS A 315 -11.35 -31.78 35.16
N PRO A 316 -11.35 -32.55 36.26
CA PRO A 316 -10.31 -32.49 37.28
C PRO A 316 -9.10 -33.34 36.90
N GLY A 317 -7.91 -32.76 37.05
CA GLY A 317 -6.68 -33.46 37.40
C GLY A 317 -5.99 -34.28 36.30
N THR A 318 -5.05 -33.64 35.58
CA THR A 318 -3.72 -34.20 35.29
C THR A 318 -2.81 -33.09 34.78
N THR A 319 -1.73 -32.79 35.51
CA THR A 319 -0.80 -31.72 35.19
C THR A 319 0.19 -32.19 34.12
N THR A 320 0.09 -31.64 32.91
CA THR A 320 1.17 -31.61 31.92
C THR A 320 1.58 -30.15 31.71
N CYS A 321 2.81 -29.80 32.08
CA CYS A 321 3.34 -28.46 31.90
C CYS A 321 3.82 -28.27 30.46
N TYR A 322 2.98 -27.67 29.62
CA TYR A 322 3.41 -27.08 28.35
C TYR A 322 3.86 -25.64 28.62
N VAL A 323 5.13 -25.33 28.32
CA VAL A 323 5.58 -23.94 28.28
C VAL A 323 5.06 -23.33 26.99
N ALA A 324 3.99 -22.54 27.07
CA ALA A 324 3.46 -21.80 25.94
C ALA A 324 4.45 -20.69 25.54
N ILE A 325 5.21 -20.91 24.47
CA ILE A 325 6.03 -19.88 23.85
C ILE A 325 5.09 -19.01 23.02
N THR A 326 4.63 -17.91 23.59
CA THR A 326 3.94 -16.87 22.82
C THR A 326 4.95 -16.10 21.98
N SER A 327 4.60 -15.72 20.75
CA SER A 327 5.41 -15.03 19.73
C SER A 327 6.23 -13.80 20.16
N ASN A 328 5.99 -13.26 21.37
CA ASN A 328 6.58 -12.00 21.84
C ASN A 328 7.62 -12.21 22.96
N VAL A 329 8.19 -13.40 23.11
CA VAL A 329 9.24 -13.65 24.12
C VAL A 329 10.58 -13.11 23.62
N THR A 330 11.04 -12.00 24.19
CA THR A 330 12.42 -11.51 24.06
C THR A 330 13.37 -12.46 24.79
N ALA A 331 14.54 -12.76 24.22
CA ALA A 331 15.53 -13.73 24.74
C ALA A 331 16.18 -13.36 26.10
N GLN A 332 15.65 -12.37 26.82
CA GLN A 332 16.08 -11.96 28.16
C GLN A 332 14.96 -12.16 29.18
N LYS A 333 14.64 -13.42 29.50
CA LYS A 333 14.09 -13.77 30.82
C LYS A 333 14.94 -14.88 31.43
N PRO A 334 15.60 -14.63 32.57
CA PRO A 334 16.38 -15.67 33.23
C PRO A 334 15.45 -16.78 33.71
N TYR A 335 15.86 -18.02 33.47
CA TYR A 335 15.23 -19.25 33.95
C TYR A 335 14.75 -19.10 35.40
N PRO A 336 13.49 -19.43 35.74
CA PRO A 336 13.12 -19.58 37.13
C PRO A 336 13.89 -20.78 37.68
N ARG A 337 14.70 -20.53 38.71
CA ARG A 337 15.36 -21.55 39.51
C ARG A 337 14.33 -22.59 39.95
N CYS A 338 14.55 -23.85 39.59
CA CYS A 338 13.92 -24.97 40.26
C CYS A 338 14.33 -24.93 41.74
N LEU A 339 13.44 -24.44 42.61
CA LEU A 339 13.50 -24.74 44.03
C LEU A 339 13.11 -26.20 44.18
N LYS A 340 14.10 -27.06 44.45
CA LYS A 340 13.87 -28.37 45.06
C LYS A 340 13.59 -28.14 46.55
N ASN A 341 12.66 -28.94 47.08
CA ASN A 341 12.23 -29.03 48.48
C ASN A 341 13.37 -28.91 49.49
#